data_AF-A0A5B0ELC5-F1
#
_entry.id   AF-A0A5B0ELC5-F1
#
_cell.length_a   1.000
_cell.length_b   1.000
_cell.length_c   1.000
_cell.angle_alpha   90.00
_cell.angle_beta   90.00
_cell.angle_gamma   90.00
#
_symmetry.space_group_name_H-M   'P 1'
#
loop_
_entity.id
_entity.type
_entity.pdbx_description
1 polymer ?
#
loop_
_entity_poly.entity_id
_entity_poly.type
_entity_poly.pdbx_seq_one_letter_code
_entity_poly.pdbx_strand_id
1 'polypeptide(L)'
;MDLTLIVVLVIALALFFDFTNGFHDTANAMATPIATGAIKPKTAVALAAVLNLVGAFLSTEVAKTISGGIIKEGGDTGVQIMPAMIFAGLMGAVIWNMLTWLLGLPSSSSHALFGGLIGAAIVGAGFGAIDYNVLMSKVLLPALVAPVIAGTSAYLCTKLAYTVTKRQSGLASPKRGGFRYGQIFSSSLVALAHGTNDAQKTMGVITLTLVASGLQDVGTGPHFWVIAACALAIALGTYMGGWRIIRTMGSGLTDVKPAQGFAAETSTAAAILASSHLGFALSTTQVASGSVIGSGLGRKGAVVRWGTAGKIAVGWLFTLPAAGLIGAAAAGLAHYGNGGLAIVSILGIGSLLVIWVLSRREIVGHSNAISDVDVSGAAVNIPTKKQRRKSARAKAEQETK
;
A
#
# COMPACT_ATOMS: atom_id res chain seq x y z
N MET A 1 -6.50 27.90 -19.20
CA MET A 1 -7.24 27.05 -18.29
C MET A 1 -7.47 27.90 -17.08
N ASP A 2 -8.73 28.08 -16.73
CA ASP A 2 -9.11 28.74 -15.49
C ASP A 2 -8.46 28.03 -14.29
N LEU A 3 -8.05 28.78 -13.26
CA LEU A 3 -7.44 28.23 -12.05
C LEU A 3 -8.34 27.13 -11.45
N THR A 4 -9.65 27.37 -11.48
CA THR A 4 -10.69 26.42 -11.09
C THR A 4 -10.57 25.09 -11.83
N LEU A 5 -10.34 25.12 -13.14
CA LEU A 5 -10.20 23.91 -13.96
C LEU A 5 -8.93 23.13 -13.57
N ILE A 6 -7.82 23.82 -13.29
CA ILE A 6 -6.58 23.16 -12.84
C ILE A 6 -6.79 22.49 -11.49
N VAL A 7 -7.44 23.17 -10.54
CA VAL A 7 -7.78 22.60 -9.22
C VAL A 7 -8.66 21.35 -9.37
N VAL A 8 -9.70 21.41 -10.21
CA VAL A 8 -10.57 20.25 -10.47
C VAL A 8 -9.78 19.07 -11.06
N LEU A 9 -8.86 19.33 -12.00
CA LEU A 9 -8.01 18.28 -12.57
C LEU A 9 -7.04 17.69 -11.55
N VAL A 10 -6.46 18.51 -10.67
CA VAL A 10 -5.61 18.04 -9.57
C VAL A 10 -6.41 17.15 -8.63
N ILE A 11 -7.61 17.57 -8.22
CA ILE A 11 -8.49 16.76 -7.36
C ILE A 11 -8.85 15.44 -8.04
N ALA A 12 -9.25 15.47 -9.32
CA ALA A 12 -9.59 14.26 -10.07
C ALA A 12 -8.38 13.30 -10.16
N LEU A 13 -7.19 13.82 -10.44
CA LEU A 13 -5.97 13.02 -10.53
C LEU A 13 -5.51 12.52 -9.16
N ALA A 14 -5.68 13.29 -8.10
CA ALA A 14 -5.38 12.89 -6.72
C ALA A 14 -6.32 11.75 -6.28
N LEU A 15 -7.63 11.86 -6.54
CA LEU A 15 -8.58 10.77 -6.27
C LEU A 15 -8.28 9.53 -7.11
N PHE A 16 -7.87 9.71 -8.37
CA PHE A 16 -7.42 8.59 -9.20
C PHE A 16 -6.13 7.96 -8.62
N PHE A 17 -5.17 8.77 -8.17
CA PHE A 17 -3.98 8.30 -7.47
C PHE A 17 -4.37 7.48 -6.23
N ASP A 18 -5.27 7.97 -5.39
CA ASP A 18 -5.71 7.29 -4.16
C ASP A 18 -6.41 5.96 -4.44
N PHE A 19 -7.23 5.95 -5.49
CA PHE A 19 -7.82 4.74 -6.03
C PHE A 19 -6.74 3.76 -6.49
N THR A 20 -5.76 4.20 -7.29
CA THR A 20 -4.65 3.33 -7.69
C THR A 20 -3.81 2.86 -6.51
N ASN A 21 -3.70 3.67 -5.46
CA ASN A 21 -2.98 3.33 -4.25
C ASN A 21 -3.68 2.21 -3.47
N GLY A 22 -4.98 2.35 -3.21
CA GLY A 22 -5.77 1.29 -2.57
C GLY A 22 -5.68 -0.04 -3.33
N PHE A 23 -5.72 0.05 -4.66
CA PHE A 23 -5.53 -1.08 -5.55
C PHE A 23 -4.13 -1.72 -5.42
N HIS A 24 -3.07 -0.92 -5.48
CA HIS A 24 -1.69 -1.40 -5.32
C HIS A 24 -1.46 -2.12 -3.99
N ASP A 25 -1.89 -1.47 -2.92
CA ASP A 25 -1.49 -1.80 -1.56
C ASP A 25 -2.45 -2.78 -0.88
N THR A 26 -3.52 -3.20 -1.56
CA THR A 26 -4.34 -4.35 -1.14
C THR A 26 -3.48 -5.58 -0.87
N ALA A 27 -2.40 -5.76 -1.65
CA ALA A 27 -1.47 -6.87 -1.48
C ALA A 27 -0.78 -6.87 -0.11
N ASN A 28 -0.52 -5.69 0.47
CA ASN A 28 0.19 -5.56 1.74
C ASN A 28 -0.58 -6.18 2.91
N ALA A 29 -1.92 -6.09 2.87
CA ALA A 29 -2.80 -6.64 3.90
C ALA A 29 -3.34 -8.02 3.53
N MET A 30 -3.64 -8.27 2.24
CA MET A 30 -4.45 -9.43 1.83
C MET A 30 -3.67 -10.53 1.11
N ALA A 31 -2.44 -10.30 0.64
CA ALA A 31 -1.70 -11.37 -0.04
C ALA A 31 -1.38 -12.55 0.89
N THR A 32 -0.97 -12.29 2.13
CA THR A 32 -0.66 -13.30 3.14
C THR A 32 -1.87 -14.12 3.61
N PRO A 33 -3.02 -13.55 4.01
CA PRO A 33 -4.17 -14.35 4.43
C PRO A 33 -4.85 -15.09 3.28
N ILE A 34 -4.72 -14.61 2.03
CA ILE A 34 -5.20 -15.36 0.87
C ILE A 34 -4.25 -16.54 0.58
N ALA A 35 -2.93 -16.31 0.57
CA ALA A 35 -1.94 -17.36 0.30
C ALA A 35 -1.95 -18.48 1.35
N THR A 36 -2.21 -18.17 2.62
CA THR A 36 -2.34 -19.19 3.69
C THR A 36 -3.68 -19.92 3.68
N GLY A 37 -4.64 -19.51 2.84
CA GLY A 37 -6.01 -20.04 2.84
C GLY A 37 -6.85 -19.59 4.05
N ALA A 38 -6.43 -18.55 4.77
CA ALA A 38 -7.18 -18.02 5.91
C ALA A 38 -8.51 -17.38 5.47
N ILE A 39 -8.47 -16.56 4.40
CA ILE A 39 -9.62 -15.85 3.83
C ILE A 39 -9.71 -16.11 2.32
N LYS A 40 -10.94 -16.23 1.78
CA LYS A 40 -11.17 -16.31 0.35
C LYS A 40 -10.83 -14.98 -0.35
N PRO A 41 -10.26 -14.99 -1.57
CA PRO A 41 -9.83 -13.77 -2.26
C PRO A 41 -10.84 -12.62 -2.29
N LYS A 42 -12.09 -12.87 -2.72
CA LYS A 42 -13.13 -11.82 -2.80
C LYS A 42 -13.52 -11.27 -1.44
N THR A 43 -13.59 -12.13 -0.42
CA THR A 43 -13.92 -11.73 0.96
C THR A 43 -12.79 -10.90 1.55
N ALA A 44 -11.53 -11.24 1.24
CA ALA A 44 -10.35 -10.52 1.71
C ALA A 44 -10.33 -9.07 1.20
N VAL A 45 -10.51 -8.86 -0.10
CA VAL A 45 -10.53 -7.50 -0.68
C VAL A 45 -11.75 -6.68 -0.25
N ALA A 46 -12.91 -7.32 -0.06
CA ALA A 46 -14.10 -6.64 0.47
C ALA A 46 -13.92 -6.18 1.92
N LEU A 47 -13.36 -7.04 2.78
CA LEU A 47 -13.02 -6.69 4.16
C LEU A 47 -11.99 -5.57 4.21
N ALA A 48 -10.94 -5.67 3.40
CA ALA A 48 -9.91 -4.63 3.30
C ALA A 48 -10.50 -3.28 2.86
N ALA A 49 -11.40 -3.27 1.87
CA ALA A 49 -12.03 -2.05 1.38
C ALA A 49 -12.85 -1.34 2.47
N VAL A 50 -13.66 -2.09 3.22
CA VAL A 50 -14.43 -1.52 4.35
C VAL A 50 -13.51 -0.97 5.43
N LEU A 51 -12.44 -1.69 5.77
CA LEU A 51 -11.51 -1.24 6.79
C LEU A 51 -10.65 -0.05 6.34
N ASN A 52 -10.28 0.01 5.05
CA ASN A 52 -9.63 1.20 4.48
C ASN A 52 -10.55 2.41 4.52
N LEU A 53 -11.84 2.24 4.17
CA LEU A 53 -12.85 3.29 4.27
C LEU A 53 -12.95 3.81 5.71
N VAL A 54 -13.13 2.91 6.69
CA VAL A 54 -13.23 3.29 8.10
C VAL A 54 -11.94 3.94 8.59
N GLY A 55 -10.78 3.36 8.27
CA GLY A 55 -9.48 3.85 8.69
C GLY A 55 -9.19 5.28 8.24
N ALA A 56 -9.65 5.66 7.06
CA ALA A 56 -9.51 7.02 6.53
C ALA A 56 -10.21 8.09 7.39
N PHE A 57 -11.24 7.74 8.16
CA PHE A 57 -11.94 8.66 9.07
C PHE A 57 -11.34 8.74 10.48
N LEU A 58 -10.38 7.88 10.84
CA LEU A 58 -9.88 7.79 12.22
C LEU A 58 -8.78 8.81 12.54
N SER A 59 -8.14 9.42 11.55
CA SER A 59 -7.04 10.38 11.78
C SER A 59 -6.86 11.33 10.59
N THR A 60 -6.27 12.50 10.87
CA THR A 60 -5.89 13.53 9.87
C THR A 60 -4.46 14.07 10.07
N GLU A 61 -3.67 13.46 10.97
CA GLU A 61 -2.33 13.93 11.33
C GLU A 61 -1.29 13.85 10.19
N VAL A 62 -1.34 12.78 9.39
CA VAL A 62 -0.47 12.62 8.22
C VAL A 62 -0.84 13.65 7.15
N ALA A 63 -2.14 13.91 6.95
CA ALA A 63 -2.62 14.91 5.99
C ALA A 63 -2.10 16.31 6.34
N LYS A 64 -2.21 16.71 7.62
CA LYS A 64 -1.67 17.99 8.13
C LYS A 64 -0.15 18.10 7.93
N THR A 65 0.58 16.99 8.11
CA THR A 65 2.03 16.98 7.91
C THR A 65 2.40 17.18 6.44
N ILE A 66 1.64 16.59 5.51
CA ILE A 66 1.88 16.70 4.07
C ILE A 66 1.52 18.08 3.55
N SER A 67 0.42 18.66 4.01
CA SER A 67 -0.03 19.99 3.58
C SER A 67 0.76 21.16 4.20
N GLY A 68 1.69 20.91 5.14
CA GLY A 68 2.40 21.98 5.84
C GLY A 68 3.91 21.82 6.00
N GLY A 69 4.53 20.76 5.46
CA GLY A 69 5.90 20.39 5.84
C GLY A 69 6.91 20.10 4.74
N ILE A 70 6.49 19.72 3.52
CA ILE A 70 7.47 19.21 2.52
C ILE A 70 7.98 20.31 1.59
N ILE A 71 7.18 21.35 1.39
CA ILE A 71 7.52 22.47 0.54
C ILE A 71 7.38 23.75 1.37
N LYS A 72 8.36 24.65 1.22
CA LYS A 72 8.44 25.89 2.02
C LYS A 72 7.34 26.87 1.60
N GLU A 73 6.21 26.79 2.29
CA GLU A 73 5.09 27.72 2.12
C GLU A 73 5.22 28.92 3.08
N GLY A 74 4.93 30.12 2.58
CA GLY A 74 4.60 31.26 3.43
C GLY A 74 5.76 32.02 4.08
N GLY A 75 6.50 32.79 3.29
CA GLY A 75 7.33 33.92 3.76
C GLY A 75 7.71 34.82 2.59
N ASP A 76 8.31 35.99 2.84
CA ASP A 76 8.78 36.95 1.82
C ASP A 76 9.81 36.36 0.81
N THR A 77 10.20 35.09 1.01
CA THR A 77 11.10 34.27 0.18
C THR A 77 10.53 32.89 -0.19
N GLY A 78 9.26 32.62 0.13
CA GLY A 78 8.57 31.34 -0.11
C GLY A 78 8.20 31.16 -1.57
N VAL A 79 8.41 29.96 -2.10
CA VAL A 79 8.00 29.59 -3.45
C VAL A 79 6.50 29.31 -3.46
N GLN A 80 5.73 30.00 -4.31
CA GLN A 80 4.34 29.62 -4.55
C GLN A 80 4.26 28.35 -5.39
N ILE A 81 3.80 27.26 -4.77
CA ILE A 81 3.53 26.01 -5.48
C ILE A 81 2.24 26.21 -6.27
N MET A 82 2.35 26.31 -7.58
CA MET A 82 1.16 26.40 -8.42
C MET A 82 0.45 25.05 -8.47
N PRO A 83 -0.90 25.01 -8.48
CA PRO A 83 -1.66 23.77 -8.72
C PRO A 83 -1.22 22.98 -9.96
N ALA A 84 -0.69 23.66 -10.99
CA ALA A 84 -0.10 23.01 -12.17
C ALA A 84 1.13 22.14 -11.84
N MET A 85 1.93 22.53 -10.85
CA MET A 85 3.08 21.75 -10.38
C MET A 85 2.66 20.52 -9.60
N ILE A 86 1.63 20.65 -8.77
CA ILE A 86 1.02 19.52 -8.05
C ILE A 86 0.43 18.53 -9.05
N PHE A 87 -0.27 19.02 -10.09
CA PHE A 87 -0.77 18.19 -11.17
C PHE A 87 0.34 17.42 -11.88
N ALA A 88 1.42 18.09 -12.26
CA ALA A 88 2.57 17.46 -12.91
C ALA A 88 3.22 16.37 -12.04
N GLY A 89 3.42 16.66 -10.75
CA GLY A 89 3.98 15.71 -9.80
C GLY A 89 3.08 14.49 -9.57
N LEU A 90 1.77 14.71 -9.42
CA LEU A 90 0.79 13.63 -9.33
C LEU A 90 0.76 12.77 -10.59
N MET A 91 0.91 13.37 -11.77
CA MET A 91 0.97 12.62 -13.02
C MET A 91 2.17 11.66 -13.03
N GLY A 92 3.34 12.12 -12.57
CA GLY A 92 4.51 11.26 -12.39
C GLY A 92 4.28 10.11 -11.42
N ALA A 93 3.64 10.38 -10.29
CA ALA A 93 3.30 9.37 -9.29
C ALA A 93 2.32 8.30 -9.84
N VAL A 94 1.25 8.73 -10.51
CA VAL A 94 0.22 7.85 -11.08
C VAL A 94 0.79 6.97 -12.19
N ILE A 95 1.55 7.55 -13.12
CA ILE A 95 2.16 6.79 -14.23
C ILE A 95 3.11 5.73 -13.66
N TRP A 96 3.95 6.11 -12.69
CA TRP A 96 4.89 5.17 -12.08
C TRP A 96 4.20 4.04 -11.32
N ASN A 97 3.15 4.36 -10.55
CA ASN A 97 2.32 3.36 -9.89
C ASN A 97 1.76 2.38 -10.94
N MET A 98 1.06 2.86 -11.95
CA MET A 98 0.46 2.00 -12.96
C MET A 98 1.49 1.15 -13.73
N LEU A 99 2.67 1.70 -14.00
CA LEU A 99 3.76 0.94 -14.60
C LEU A 99 4.25 -0.20 -13.69
N THR A 100 4.50 0.09 -12.41
CA THR A 100 4.96 -0.93 -11.46
C THR A 100 3.89 -2.00 -11.21
N TRP A 101 2.60 -1.65 -11.23
CA TRP A 101 1.53 -2.64 -11.21
C TRP A 101 1.51 -3.52 -12.44
N LEU A 102 1.67 -2.96 -13.65
CA LEU A 102 1.72 -3.74 -14.88
C LEU A 102 2.81 -4.82 -14.80
N LEU A 103 3.96 -4.45 -14.24
CA LEU A 103 5.10 -5.34 -13.99
C LEU A 103 4.91 -6.27 -12.77
N GLY A 104 3.84 -6.10 -12.00
CA GLY A 104 3.58 -6.86 -10.78
C GLY A 104 4.60 -6.62 -9.66
N LEU A 105 5.28 -5.47 -9.70
CA LEU A 105 6.30 -5.08 -8.73
C LEU A 105 5.65 -4.36 -7.53
N PRO A 106 5.80 -4.87 -6.30
CA PRO A 106 5.43 -4.17 -5.08
C PRO A 106 6.24 -2.88 -4.93
N SER A 107 5.64 -1.75 -5.31
CA SER A 107 6.20 -0.40 -5.23
C SER A 107 5.55 0.37 -4.08
N SER A 108 6.22 1.42 -3.61
CA SER A 108 5.66 2.34 -2.64
C SER A 108 5.00 3.53 -3.31
N SER A 109 3.67 3.61 -3.24
CA SER A 109 2.91 4.78 -3.73
C SER A 109 3.32 6.08 -3.04
N SER A 110 3.68 6.04 -1.76
CA SER A 110 4.16 7.22 -1.02
C SER A 110 5.44 7.79 -1.62
N HIS A 111 6.40 6.93 -1.97
CA HIS A 111 7.64 7.36 -2.62
C HIS A 111 7.41 7.83 -4.05
N ALA A 112 6.44 7.24 -4.76
CA ALA A 112 6.04 7.71 -6.08
C ALA A 112 5.44 9.12 -5.98
N LEU A 113 4.57 9.36 -5.00
CA LEU A 113 3.97 10.67 -4.71
C LEU A 113 5.03 11.71 -4.39
N PHE A 114 5.87 11.45 -3.39
CA PHE A 114 6.93 12.39 -3.01
C PHE A 114 7.93 12.59 -4.14
N GLY A 115 8.35 11.52 -4.81
CA GLY A 115 9.24 11.60 -5.97
C GLY A 115 8.67 12.53 -7.03
N GLY A 116 7.43 12.29 -7.47
CA GLY A 116 6.75 13.11 -8.46
C GLY A 116 6.65 14.59 -8.07
N LEU A 117 6.21 14.88 -6.83
CA LEU A 117 6.11 16.25 -6.32
C LEU A 117 7.48 16.93 -6.21
N ILE A 118 8.51 16.22 -5.75
CA ILE A 118 9.90 16.69 -5.66
C ILE A 118 10.42 17.04 -7.05
N GLY A 119 10.27 16.13 -8.01
CA GLY A 119 10.72 16.36 -9.39
C GLY A 119 10.03 17.54 -10.04
N ALA A 120 8.72 17.67 -9.84
CA ALA A 120 7.97 18.84 -10.28
C ALA A 120 8.48 20.11 -9.61
N ALA A 121 8.62 20.13 -8.28
CA ALA A 121 9.11 21.30 -7.54
C ALA A 121 10.50 21.77 -7.98
N ILE A 122 11.43 20.85 -8.26
CA ILE A 122 12.78 21.21 -8.76
C ILE A 122 12.70 21.98 -10.07
N VAL A 123 11.84 21.54 -10.99
CA VAL A 123 11.68 22.22 -12.30
C VAL A 123 10.91 23.52 -12.16
N GLY A 124 9.88 23.54 -11.30
CA GLY A 124 9.03 24.71 -11.06
C GLY A 124 9.72 25.87 -10.37
N ALA A 125 10.58 25.54 -9.42
CA ALA A 125 11.03 26.48 -8.40
C ALA A 125 12.51 26.34 -8.04
N GLY A 126 13.23 25.44 -8.72
CA GLY A 126 14.63 25.17 -8.46
C GLY A 126 14.87 24.26 -7.25
N PHE A 127 16.13 23.89 -7.06
CA PHE A 127 16.57 22.99 -5.98
C PHE A 127 16.34 23.55 -4.57
N GLY A 128 16.18 24.87 -4.43
CA GLY A 128 15.94 25.54 -3.14
C GLY A 128 14.50 25.38 -2.60
N ALA A 129 13.57 24.91 -3.43
CA ALA A 129 12.17 24.71 -3.04
C ALA A 129 11.96 23.52 -2.09
N ILE A 130 12.92 22.58 -2.04
CA ILE A 130 12.84 21.38 -1.22
C ILE A 130 13.39 21.65 0.16
N ASP A 131 12.63 21.27 1.19
CA ASP A 131 13.18 21.10 2.53
C ASP A 131 13.89 19.75 2.65
N TYR A 132 15.22 19.75 2.47
CA TYR A 132 16.03 18.53 2.54
C TYR A 132 16.05 17.91 3.94
N ASN A 133 15.84 18.69 5.00
CA ASN A 133 15.77 18.17 6.37
C ASN A 133 14.48 17.36 6.55
N VAL A 134 13.35 17.88 6.07
CA VAL A 134 12.07 17.15 6.08
C VAL A 134 12.13 15.93 5.16
N LEU A 135 12.68 16.08 3.94
CA LEU A 135 12.87 14.96 3.02
C LEU A 135 13.67 13.82 3.65
N MET A 136 14.80 14.16 4.29
CA MET A 136 15.65 13.15 4.92
C MET A 136 14.97 12.51 6.13
N SER A 137 14.41 13.31 7.05
CA SER A 137 13.90 12.83 8.33
C SER A 137 12.52 12.17 8.26
N LYS A 138 11.65 12.61 7.34
CA LYS A 138 10.25 12.15 7.25
C LYS A 138 9.98 11.20 6.08
N VAL A 139 10.86 11.15 5.09
CA VAL A 139 10.68 10.30 3.89
C VAL A 139 11.81 9.27 3.78
N LEU A 140 13.06 9.69 3.55
CA LEU A 140 14.16 8.78 3.21
C LEU A 140 14.59 7.88 4.37
N LEU A 141 14.78 8.44 5.56
CA LEU A 141 15.22 7.66 6.72
C LEU A 141 14.15 6.65 7.15
N PRO A 142 12.86 7.02 7.31
CA PRO A 142 11.81 6.03 7.57
C PRO A 142 11.73 4.94 6.50
N ALA A 143 11.94 5.26 5.22
CA ALA A 143 11.92 4.28 4.13
C ALA A 143 12.97 3.18 4.27
N LEU A 144 14.16 3.54 4.78
CA LEU A 144 15.24 2.60 5.02
C LEU A 144 15.06 1.83 6.33
N VAL A 145 14.73 2.56 7.40
CA VAL A 145 14.76 2.02 8.77
C VAL A 145 13.51 1.22 9.10
N ALA A 146 12.33 1.66 8.66
CA ALA A 146 11.07 1.02 9.02
C ALA A 146 10.93 -0.44 8.54
N PRO A 147 11.25 -0.81 7.29
CA PRO A 147 11.22 -2.21 6.88
C PRO A 147 12.16 -3.11 7.71
N VAL A 148 13.31 -2.58 8.16
CA VAL A 148 14.26 -3.32 9.01
C VAL A 148 13.70 -3.51 10.42
N ILE A 149 13.14 -2.46 11.02
CA ILE A 149 12.50 -2.54 12.34
C ILE A 149 11.32 -3.51 12.31
N ALA A 150 10.43 -3.36 11.31
CA ALA A 150 9.25 -4.20 11.16
C ALA A 150 9.62 -5.67 10.86
N GLY A 151 10.63 -5.90 10.01
CA GLY A 151 11.19 -7.22 9.77
C GLY A 151 11.82 -7.85 11.02
N THR A 152 12.58 -7.09 11.80
CA THR A 152 13.16 -7.57 13.05
C THR A 152 12.08 -7.90 14.09
N SER A 153 11.07 -7.03 14.22
CA SER A 153 9.90 -7.27 15.04
C SER A 153 9.19 -8.56 14.62
N ALA A 154 8.91 -8.73 13.33
CA ALA A 154 8.24 -9.92 12.80
C ALA A 154 9.07 -11.20 13.00
N TYR A 155 10.39 -11.11 12.88
CA TYR A 155 11.33 -12.19 13.17
C TYR A 155 11.22 -12.63 14.64
N LEU A 156 11.28 -11.68 15.58
CA LEU A 156 11.18 -11.96 17.01
C LEU A 156 9.80 -12.50 17.38
N CYS A 157 8.72 -11.87 16.91
CA CYS A 157 7.35 -12.33 17.10
C CYS A 157 7.13 -13.74 16.56
N THR A 158 7.70 -14.05 15.40
CA THR A 158 7.65 -15.41 14.85
C THR A 158 8.41 -16.40 15.74
N LYS A 159 9.64 -16.08 16.16
CA LYS A 159 10.42 -16.95 17.05
C LYS A 159 9.68 -17.22 18.36
N LEU A 160 9.10 -16.19 18.96
CA LEU A 160 8.31 -16.30 20.18
C LEU A 160 7.06 -17.16 19.95
N ALA A 161 6.28 -16.88 18.91
CA ALA A 161 5.09 -17.65 18.57
C ALA A 161 5.41 -19.14 18.39
N TYR A 162 6.48 -19.48 17.67
CA TYR A 162 6.90 -20.88 17.47
C TYR A 162 7.52 -21.50 18.72
N THR A 163 8.14 -20.72 19.61
CA THR A 163 8.70 -21.23 20.87
C THR A 163 7.60 -21.54 21.88
N VAL A 164 6.65 -20.62 22.07
CA VAL A 164 5.49 -20.79 22.97
C VAL A 164 4.57 -21.91 22.50
N THR A 165 4.48 -22.13 21.17
CA THR A 165 3.64 -23.19 20.60
C THR A 165 4.39 -24.50 20.36
N LYS A 166 5.70 -24.57 20.67
CA LYS A 166 6.51 -25.78 20.56
C LYS A 166 6.06 -26.78 21.63
N ARG A 167 5.46 -27.91 21.22
CA ARG A 167 5.18 -29.05 22.09
C ARG A 167 6.20 -30.16 21.93
N GLN A 168 6.49 -30.86 23.03
CA GLN A 168 7.11 -32.18 23.03
C GLN A 168 6.10 -33.22 22.45
N SER A 169 6.58 -34.03 21.51
CA SER A 169 5.99 -35.29 20.99
C SER A 169 4.60 -35.31 20.32
N GLY A 170 4.57 -35.79 19.07
CA GLY A 170 3.75 -36.95 18.68
C GLY A 170 2.38 -36.74 18.03
N LEU A 171 1.59 -35.73 18.43
CA LEU A 171 0.23 -35.56 17.85
C LEU A 171 0.09 -34.25 17.07
N ALA A 172 -0.27 -34.37 15.78
CA ALA A 172 -0.67 -33.27 14.92
C ALA A 172 -1.90 -32.58 15.54
N SER A 173 -1.67 -31.50 16.29
CA SER A 173 -2.75 -30.83 17.00
C SER A 173 -3.58 -29.92 16.07
N PRO A 174 -4.93 -29.93 16.18
CA PRO A 174 -5.84 -28.98 15.54
C PRO A 174 -5.64 -27.51 15.95
N LYS A 175 -4.75 -27.22 16.91
CA LYS A 175 -4.52 -25.89 17.53
C LYS A 175 -3.86 -24.85 16.62
N ARG A 176 -3.42 -25.20 15.40
CA ARG A 176 -3.05 -24.20 14.38
C ARG A 176 -4.25 -23.43 13.81
N GLY A 177 -5.48 -23.85 14.12
CA GLY A 177 -6.69 -23.11 13.77
C GLY A 177 -6.79 -21.73 14.43
N GLY A 178 -6.22 -21.53 15.62
CA GLY A 178 -6.26 -20.23 16.31
C GLY A 178 -5.50 -19.13 15.56
N PHE A 179 -4.32 -19.46 15.01
CA PHE A 179 -3.54 -18.52 14.20
C PHE A 179 -4.23 -18.12 12.91
N ARG A 180 -5.17 -18.92 12.40
CA ARG A 180 -6.00 -18.51 11.27
C ARG A 180 -6.85 -17.30 11.64
N TYR A 181 -7.57 -17.37 12.77
CA TYR A 181 -8.37 -16.23 13.24
C TYR A 181 -7.51 -15.03 13.65
N GLY A 182 -6.37 -15.30 14.29
CA GLY A 182 -5.37 -14.28 14.59
C GLY A 182 -4.92 -13.56 13.32
N GLN A 183 -4.61 -14.31 12.25
CA GLN A 183 -4.22 -13.75 10.96
C GLN A 183 -5.33 -12.92 10.31
N ILE A 184 -6.58 -13.38 10.37
CA ILE A 184 -7.71 -12.59 9.86
C ILE A 184 -7.80 -11.25 10.59
N PHE A 185 -7.63 -11.26 11.92
CA PHE A 185 -7.64 -10.05 12.72
C PHE A 185 -6.44 -9.14 12.44
N SER A 186 -5.22 -9.68 12.36
CA SER A 186 -4.02 -8.88 12.09
C SER A 186 -4.02 -8.28 10.68
N SER A 187 -4.42 -9.04 9.65
CA SER A 187 -4.59 -8.50 8.29
C SER A 187 -5.68 -7.43 8.22
N SER A 188 -6.74 -7.56 9.03
CA SER A 188 -7.75 -6.52 9.19
C SER A 188 -7.15 -5.25 9.81
N LEU A 189 -6.29 -5.38 10.83
CA LEU A 189 -5.57 -4.24 11.41
C LEU A 189 -4.62 -3.59 10.40
N VAL A 190 -3.94 -4.36 9.54
CA VAL A 190 -3.11 -3.79 8.47
C VAL A 190 -3.96 -2.99 7.49
N ALA A 191 -5.12 -3.50 7.08
CA ALA A 191 -6.04 -2.77 6.21
C ALA A 191 -6.58 -1.49 6.88
N LEU A 192 -6.96 -1.55 8.15
CA LEU A 192 -7.37 -0.37 8.89
C LEU A 192 -6.23 0.66 8.97
N ALA A 193 -5.03 0.21 9.34
CA ALA A 193 -3.84 1.04 9.46
C ALA A 193 -3.44 1.68 8.12
N HIS A 194 -3.58 0.94 7.02
CA HIS A 194 -3.38 1.46 5.68
C HIS A 194 -4.35 2.62 5.38
N GLY A 195 -5.65 2.47 5.64
CA GLY A 195 -6.61 3.56 5.52
C GLY A 195 -6.25 4.79 6.37
N THR A 196 -5.76 4.57 7.60
CA THR A 196 -5.33 5.66 8.48
C THR A 196 -4.05 6.37 8.01
N ASN A 197 -3.27 5.80 7.09
CA ASN A 197 -1.99 6.38 6.66
C ASN A 197 -2.09 6.92 5.23
N ASP A 198 -2.56 6.07 4.32
CA ASP A 198 -2.42 6.29 2.89
C ASP A 198 -3.50 7.20 2.32
N ALA A 199 -4.75 7.08 2.79
CA ALA A 199 -5.82 7.99 2.39
C ALA A 199 -5.48 9.44 2.78
N GLN A 200 -4.81 9.61 3.92
CA GLN A 200 -4.38 10.92 4.40
C GLN A 200 -3.33 11.58 3.50
N LYS A 201 -2.54 10.81 2.74
CA LYS A 201 -1.55 11.37 1.81
C LYS A 201 -2.25 12.13 0.70
N THR A 202 -3.28 11.54 0.13
CA THR A 202 -4.12 12.18 -0.88
C THR A 202 -4.90 13.35 -0.29
N MET A 203 -5.46 13.21 0.92
CA MET A 203 -6.11 14.33 1.61
C MET A 203 -5.18 15.52 1.76
N GLY A 204 -3.92 15.29 2.17
CA GLY A 204 -2.91 16.33 2.30
C GLY A 204 -2.59 17.04 0.98
N VAL A 205 -2.51 16.30 -0.13
CA VAL A 205 -2.26 16.88 -1.47
C VAL A 205 -3.45 17.71 -1.96
N ILE A 206 -4.68 17.24 -1.75
CA ILE A 206 -5.88 18.01 -2.11
C ILE A 206 -5.97 19.26 -1.25
N THR A 207 -5.78 19.15 0.06
CA THR A 207 -5.74 20.31 0.97
C THR A 207 -4.67 21.31 0.59
N LEU A 208 -3.46 20.84 0.28
CA LEU A 208 -2.38 21.67 -0.25
C LEU A 208 -2.81 22.43 -1.50
N THR A 209 -3.50 21.76 -2.42
CA THR A 209 -4.00 22.38 -3.66
C THR A 209 -5.03 23.47 -3.37
N LEU A 210 -5.95 23.21 -2.43
CA LEU A 210 -6.98 24.18 -2.03
C LEU A 210 -6.34 25.41 -1.39
N VAL A 211 -5.38 25.21 -0.48
CA VAL A 211 -4.61 26.28 0.17
C VAL A 211 -3.83 27.09 -0.87
N ALA A 212 -3.10 26.42 -1.76
CA ALA A 212 -2.33 27.08 -2.83
C ALA A 212 -3.20 27.87 -3.81
N SER A 213 -4.48 27.50 -3.96
CA SER A 213 -5.45 28.21 -4.80
C SER A 213 -6.23 29.32 -4.07
N GLY A 214 -6.00 29.52 -2.77
CA GLY A 214 -6.74 30.48 -1.94
C GLY A 214 -8.18 30.06 -1.63
N LEU A 215 -8.54 28.80 -1.85
CA LEU A 215 -9.87 28.24 -1.58
C LEU A 215 -10.02 27.68 -0.15
N GLN A 216 -8.92 27.59 0.59
CA GLN A 216 -8.88 27.10 1.97
C GLN A 216 -7.76 27.83 2.74
N ASP A 217 -8.00 28.16 4.01
CA ASP A 217 -7.00 28.87 4.83
C ASP A 217 -5.87 27.94 5.28
N VAL A 218 -4.66 28.49 5.39
CA VAL A 218 -3.48 27.77 5.89
C VAL A 218 -3.71 27.25 7.30
N GLY A 219 -3.28 26.02 7.58
CA GLY A 219 -3.41 25.39 8.90
C GLY A 219 -4.79 24.82 9.21
N THR A 220 -5.77 25.02 8.32
CA THR A 220 -7.03 24.27 8.39
C THR A 220 -6.79 22.85 7.86
N GLY A 221 -7.13 21.84 8.67
CA GLY A 221 -7.01 20.43 8.25
C GLY A 221 -7.90 20.10 7.03
N PRO A 222 -7.86 18.86 6.52
CA PRO A 222 -8.66 18.49 5.37
C PRO A 222 -10.17 18.63 5.65
N HIS A 223 -10.89 19.26 4.73
CA HIS A 223 -12.34 19.35 4.79
C HIS A 223 -12.98 17.96 4.77
N PHE A 224 -14.15 17.83 5.40
CA PHE A 224 -14.85 16.54 5.49
C PHE A 224 -15.12 15.88 4.14
N TRP A 225 -15.47 16.66 3.10
CA TRP A 225 -15.68 16.11 1.76
C TRP A 225 -14.40 15.55 1.14
N VAL A 226 -13.23 16.13 1.44
CA VAL A 226 -11.92 15.62 1.00
C VAL A 226 -11.66 14.27 1.65
N ILE A 227 -11.92 14.17 2.97
CA ILE A 227 -11.80 12.93 3.72
C ILE A 227 -12.71 11.85 3.11
N ALA A 228 -13.99 12.17 2.90
CA ALA A 228 -14.96 11.23 2.36
C ALA A 228 -14.62 10.80 0.92
N ALA A 229 -14.18 11.72 0.06
CA ALA A 229 -13.81 11.41 -1.31
C ALA A 229 -12.56 10.50 -1.39
N CYS A 230 -11.52 10.80 -0.60
CA CYS A 230 -10.32 9.95 -0.52
C CYS A 230 -10.68 8.57 0.07
N ALA A 231 -11.45 8.55 1.16
CA ALA A 231 -11.89 7.30 1.80
C ALA A 231 -12.66 6.39 0.82
N LEU A 232 -13.53 6.96 -0.02
CA LEU A 232 -14.22 6.21 -1.07
C LEU A 232 -13.28 5.75 -2.19
N ALA A 233 -12.38 6.64 -2.65
CA ALA A 233 -11.43 6.33 -3.72
C ALA A 233 -10.51 5.16 -3.33
N ILE A 234 -9.85 5.25 -2.17
CA ILE A 234 -8.96 4.18 -1.68
C ILE A 234 -9.72 2.88 -1.43
N ALA A 235 -10.96 2.93 -0.90
CA ALA A 235 -11.77 1.75 -0.65
C ALA A 235 -12.20 1.06 -1.96
N LEU A 236 -12.64 1.82 -2.96
CA LEU A 236 -12.99 1.30 -4.29
C LEU A 236 -11.77 0.67 -4.98
N GLY A 237 -10.62 1.34 -4.92
CA GLY A 237 -9.35 0.81 -5.41
C GLY A 237 -9.01 -0.51 -4.74
N THR A 238 -9.11 -0.55 -3.40
CA THR A 238 -8.85 -1.74 -2.60
C THR A 238 -9.76 -2.91 -2.98
N TYR A 239 -11.04 -2.62 -3.21
CA TYR A 239 -12.01 -3.64 -3.60
C TYR A 239 -11.72 -4.25 -4.97
N MET A 240 -11.22 -3.44 -5.92
CA MET A 240 -10.78 -3.93 -7.22
C MET A 240 -9.57 -4.88 -7.12
N GLY A 241 -8.82 -4.78 -6.03
CA GLY A 241 -7.72 -5.66 -5.67
C GLY A 241 -6.41 -5.13 -6.21
N GLY A 242 -5.49 -6.01 -6.57
CA GLY A 242 -4.16 -5.65 -7.06
C GLY A 242 -3.46 -6.90 -7.55
N TRP A 243 -4.20 -7.74 -8.30
CA TRP A 243 -3.96 -9.18 -8.40
C TRP A 243 -2.56 -9.56 -8.89
N ARG A 244 -1.95 -8.73 -9.76
CA ARG A 244 -0.56 -8.88 -10.19
C ARG A 244 0.43 -8.79 -9.03
N ILE A 245 0.23 -7.83 -8.12
CA ILE A 245 1.07 -7.61 -6.94
C ILE A 245 0.73 -8.61 -5.83
N ILE A 246 -0.56 -8.93 -5.64
CA ILE A 246 -1.01 -9.98 -4.70
C ILE A 246 -0.31 -11.30 -5.01
N ARG A 247 -0.22 -11.68 -6.29
CA ARG A 247 0.51 -12.86 -6.75
C ARG A 247 1.99 -12.82 -6.34
N THR A 248 2.66 -11.68 -6.54
CA THR A 248 4.07 -11.49 -6.16
C THR A 248 4.29 -11.55 -4.65
N MET A 249 3.41 -10.91 -3.87
CA MET A 249 3.53 -10.82 -2.40
C MET A 249 3.10 -12.11 -1.68
N GLY A 250 2.12 -12.83 -2.23
CA GLY A 250 1.49 -13.97 -1.55
C GLY A 250 2.38 -15.23 -1.48
N SER A 251 3.08 -15.55 -2.56
CA SER A 251 3.97 -16.74 -2.63
C SER A 251 5.38 -16.43 -3.14
N GLY A 252 5.65 -15.18 -3.56
CA GLY A 252 6.92 -14.83 -4.20
C GLY A 252 8.08 -14.53 -3.25
N LEU A 253 7.83 -14.26 -1.96
CA LEU A 253 8.86 -13.86 -0.98
C LEU A 253 9.28 -14.99 -0.02
N THR A 254 8.34 -15.69 0.61
CA THR A 254 8.59 -16.78 1.55
C THR A 254 7.36 -17.69 1.64
N ASP A 255 7.55 -18.95 2.03
CA ASP A 255 6.44 -19.86 2.32
C ASP A 255 5.79 -19.50 3.67
N VAL A 256 4.75 -18.66 3.63
CA VAL A 256 4.06 -18.14 4.81
C VAL A 256 3.06 -19.16 5.34
N LYS A 257 3.13 -19.44 6.65
CA LYS A 257 2.08 -20.15 7.40
C LYS A 257 1.28 -19.17 8.26
N PRO A 258 0.06 -19.51 8.72
CA PRO A 258 -0.78 -18.57 9.49
C PRO A 258 -0.10 -17.91 10.70
N ALA A 259 0.79 -18.62 11.41
CA ALA A 259 1.54 -18.04 12.53
C ALA A 259 2.58 -16.99 12.09
N GLN A 260 3.23 -17.19 10.94
CA GLN A 260 4.13 -16.20 10.35
C GLN A 260 3.34 -15.02 9.78
N GLY A 261 2.22 -15.30 9.11
CA GLY A 261 1.31 -14.27 8.61
C GLY A 261 0.80 -13.37 9.73
N PHE A 262 0.34 -13.96 10.84
CA PHE A 262 -0.04 -13.22 12.05
C PHE A 262 1.10 -12.34 12.56
N ALA A 263 2.31 -12.90 12.74
CA ALA A 263 3.46 -12.12 13.21
C ALA A 263 3.83 -10.97 12.26
N ALA A 264 3.86 -11.22 10.95
CA ALA A 264 4.18 -10.22 9.94
C ALA A 264 3.14 -9.09 9.91
N GLU A 265 1.85 -9.43 9.92
CA GLU A 265 0.75 -8.47 9.86
C GLU A 265 0.65 -7.66 11.17
N THR A 266 0.85 -8.26 12.33
CA THR A 266 0.90 -7.52 13.61
C THR A 266 2.06 -6.53 13.65
N SER A 267 3.27 -6.94 13.25
CA SER A 267 4.42 -6.03 13.17
C SER A 267 4.21 -4.92 12.14
N THR A 268 3.59 -5.25 11.00
CA THR A 268 3.24 -4.27 9.95
C THR A 268 2.23 -3.24 10.47
N ALA A 269 1.12 -3.69 11.05
CA ALA A 269 0.07 -2.82 11.58
C ALA A 269 0.61 -1.92 12.69
N ALA A 270 1.41 -2.46 13.61
CA ALA A 270 2.03 -1.69 14.68
C ALA A 270 2.96 -0.59 14.13
N ALA A 271 3.81 -0.92 13.15
CA ALA A 271 4.71 0.04 12.54
C ALA A 271 3.97 1.15 11.78
N ILE A 272 2.92 0.80 11.01
CA ILE A 272 2.11 1.78 10.28
C ILE A 272 1.37 2.70 11.27
N LEU A 273 0.69 2.16 12.28
CA LEU A 273 -0.07 2.97 13.24
C LEU A 273 0.84 3.88 14.06
N ALA A 274 1.98 3.38 14.55
CA ALA A 274 2.96 4.19 15.26
C ALA A 274 3.49 5.33 14.38
N SER A 275 3.78 5.03 13.12
CA SER A 275 4.22 6.04 12.15
C SER A 275 3.15 7.09 11.86
N SER A 276 1.91 6.67 11.64
CA SER A 276 0.78 7.58 11.40
C SER A 276 0.57 8.53 12.57
N HIS A 277 0.70 8.03 13.81
CA HIS A 277 0.59 8.86 15.01
C HIS A 277 1.75 9.88 15.15
N LEU A 278 2.93 9.55 14.64
CA LEU A 278 4.08 10.47 14.59
C LEU A 278 4.04 11.42 13.37
N GLY A 279 3.01 11.30 12.51
CA GLY A 279 2.88 12.07 11.27
C GLY A 279 3.90 11.68 10.20
N PHE A 280 4.56 10.53 10.30
CA PHE A 280 5.56 10.11 9.32
C PHE A 280 4.86 9.43 8.13
N ALA A 281 5.19 9.88 6.92
CA ALA A 281 4.65 9.35 5.68
C ALA A 281 5.40 8.07 5.23
N LEU A 282 5.25 7.03 6.04
CA LEU A 282 5.91 5.75 5.87
C LEU A 282 5.33 4.93 4.72
N SER A 283 6.18 4.13 4.09
CA SER A 283 5.81 3.15 3.09
C SER A 283 5.25 1.88 3.72
N THR A 284 3.96 1.70 3.59
CA THR A 284 3.20 0.48 3.89
C THR A 284 3.77 -0.73 3.15
N THR A 285 4.08 -0.62 1.86
CA THR A 285 4.64 -1.71 1.05
C THR A 285 6.00 -2.18 1.53
N GLN A 286 6.90 -1.24 1.86
CA GLN A 286 8.23 -1.58 2.38
C GLN A 286 8.11 -2.28 3.74
N VAL A 287 7.31 -1.73 4.64
CA VAL A 287 7.10 -2.30 5.99
C VAL A 287 6.43 -3.68 5.94
N ALA A 288 5.41 -3.86 5.10
CA ALA A 288 4.75 -5.14 4.92
C ALA A 288 5.70 -6.20 4.36
N SER A 289 6.45 -5.85 3.30
CA SER A 289 7.43 -6.75 2.70
C SER A 289 8.57 -7.10 3.66
N GLY A 290 9.09 -6.12 4.40
CA GLY A 290 10.11 -6.32 5.43
C GLY A 290 9.62 -7.26 6.54
N SER A 291 8.38 -7.07 7.00
CA SER A 291 7.74 -7.95 7.99
C SER A 291 7.54 -9.38 7.47
N VAL A 292 7.13 -9.54 6.21
CA VAL A 292 7.00 -10.86 5.55
C VAL A 292 8.35 -11.57 5.49
N ILE A 293 9.41 -10.89 5.03
CA ILE A 293 10.77 -11.44 4.99
C ILE A 293 11.24 -11.82 6.40
N GLY A 294 11.07 -10.93 7.37
CA GLY A 294 11.45 -11.14 8.77
C GLY A 294 10.73 -12.34 9.40
N SER A 295 9.42 -12.46 9.18
CA SER A 295 8.64 -13.63 9.62
C SER A 295 9.09 -14.93 8.96
N GLY A 296 9.56 -14.87 7.71
CA GLY A 296 10.23 -15.96 7.01
C GLY A 296 11.46 -16.43 7.78
N LEU A 297 12.41 -15.52 8.02
CA LEU A 297 13.65 -15.79 8.75
C LEU A 297 13.43 -16.31 10.17
N GLY A 298 12.33 -15.91 10.82
CA GLY A 298 12.00 -16.31 12.20
C GLY A 298 11.60 -17.77 12.36
N ARG A 299 11.26 -18.47 11.26
CA ARG A 299 10.86 -19.89 11.28
C ARG A 299 12.01 -20.79 10.86
N LYS A 300 12.34 -21.77 11.71
CA LYS A 300 13.29 -22.84 11.34
C LYS A 300 12.82 -23.58 10.06
N GLY A 301 13.68 -23.64 9.06
CA GLY A 301 13.42 -24.31 7.78
C GLY A 301 12.43 -23.59 6.85
N ALA A 302 12.22 -22.27 7.02
CA ALA A 302 11.56 -21.46 6.01
C ALA A 302 12.57 -21.01 4.94
N VAL A 303 12.11 -20.93 3.69
CA VAL A 303 12.92 -20.48 2.55
C VAL A 303 12.49 -19.06 2.18
N VAL A 304 13.45 -18.13 2.21
CA VAL A 304 13.27 -16.77 1.69
C VAL A 304 13.85 -16.71 0.28
N ARG A 305 13.04 -16.23 -0.67
CA ARG A 305 13.43 -16.09 -2.08
C ARG A 305 14.18 -14.76 -2.29
N TRP A 306 15.47 -14.75 -1.96
CA TRP A 306 16.31 -13.54 -2.02
C TRP A 306 16.36 -12.86 -3.39
N GLY A 307 16.23 -13.61 -4.48
CA GLY A 307 16.12 -13.03 -5.83
C GLY A 307 14.89 -12.14 -6.01
N THR A 308 13.73 -12.54 -5.45
CA THR A 308 12.51 -11.71 -5.47
C THR A 308 12.67 -10.52 -4.52
N ALA A 309 13.19 -10.74 -3.31
CA ALA A 309 13.42 -9.66 -2.34
C ALA A 309 14.36 -8.58 -2.90
N GLY A 310 15.44 -8.99 -3.59
CA GLY A 310 16.36 -8.07 -4.27
C GLY A 310 15.69 -7.26 -5.37
N LYS A 311 14.87 -7.90 -6.23
CA LYS A 311 14.09 -7.18 -7.26
C LYS A 311 13.14 -6.14 -6.66
N ILE A 312 12.49 -6.48 -5.54
CA ILE A 312 11.60 -5.56 -4.83
C ILE A 312 12.39 -4.39 -4.23
N ALA A 313 13.52 -4.66 -3.58
CA ALA A 313 14.38 -3.61 -3.01
C ALA A 313 14.93 -2.66 -4.07
N VAL A 314 15.32 -3.19 -5.24
CA VAL A 314 15.71 -2.38 -6.40
C VAL A 314 14.54 -1.51 -6.87
N GLY A 315 13.33 -2.09 -6.96
CA GLY A 315 12.11 -1.32 -7.26
C GLY A 315 11.90 -0.15 -6.30
N TRP A 316 12.07 -0.38 -5.00
CA TRP A 316 11.95 0.67 -3.98
C TRP A 316 12.96 1.80 -4.16
N LEU A 317 14.22 1.46 -4.45
CA LEU A 317 15.28 2.45 -4.68
C LEU A 317 14.96 3.34 -5.90
N PHE A 318 14.42 2.74 -6.97
CA PHE A 318 14.12 3.47 -8.20
C PHE A 318 12.78 4.21 -8.18
N THR A 319 11.86 3.88 -7.27
CA THR A 319 10.52 4.49 -7.26
C THR A 319 10.55 6.01 -7.11
N LEU A 320 11.28 6.53 -6.13
CA LEU A 320 11.37 7.97 -5.91
C LEU A 320 12.01 8.72 -7.10
N PRO A 321 13.22 8.35 -7.58
CA PRO A 321 13.84 9.06 -8.70
C PRO A 321 13.06 8.89 -10.01
N ALA A 322 12.51 7.71 -10.30
CA ALA A 322 11.79 7.50 -11.55
C ALA A 322 10.46 8.27 -11.60
N ALA A 323 9.68 8.27 -10.51
CA ALA A 323 8.48 9.11 -10.42
C ALA A 323 8.84 10.60 -10.48
N GLY A 324 9.96 11.00 -9.86
CA GLY A 324 10.47 12.37 -9.92
C GLY A 324 10.90 12.80 -11.31
N LEU A 325 11.54 11.93 -12.10
CA LEU A 325 11.88 12.25 -13.49
C LEU A 325 10.63 12.47 -14.34
N ILE A 326 9.59 11.65 -14.16
CA ILE A 326 8.32 11.82 -14.88
C ILE A 326 7.62 13.11 -14.42
N GLY A 327 7.59 13.38 -13.12
CA GLY A 327 7.03 14.61 -12.55
C GLY A 327 7.77 15.87 -13.02
N ALA A 328 9.10 15.82 -13.08
CA ALA A 328 9.96 16.88 -13.61
C ALA A 328 9.69 17.14 -15.11
N ALA A 329 9.59 16.08 -15.92
CA ALA A 329 9.26 16.19 -17.33
C ALA A 329 7.86 16.80 -17.54
N ALA A 330 6.87 16.36 -16.76
CA ALA A 330 5.52 16.92 -16.80
C ALA A 330 5.52 18.40 -16.38
N ALA A 331 6.30 18.77 -15.36
CA ALA A 331 6.43 20.15 -14.91
C ALA A 331 7.09 21.03 -15.98
N GLY A 332 8.15 20.56 -16.63
CA GLY A 332 8.82 21.30 -17.70
C GLY A 332 7.89 21.58 -18.88
N LEU A 333 6.96 20.66 -19.18
CA LEU A 333 5.91 20.91 -20.15
C LEU A 333 4.86 21.89 -19.61
N ALA A 334 4.45 21.78 -18.35
CA ALA A 334 3.48 22.67 -17.73
C ALA A 334 3.95 24.15 -17.66
N HIS A 335 5.26 24.43 -17.74
CA HIS A 335 5.80 25.80 -17.81
C HIS A 335 5.35 26.57 -19.05
N TYR A 336 4.99 25.89 -20.14
CA TYR A 336 4.42 26.52 -21.34
C TYR A 336 2.95 26.94 -21.15
N GLY A 337 2.50 27.04 -19.90
CA GLY A 337 1.16 27.43 -19.51
C GLY A 337 0.11 26.40 -19.91
N ASN A 338 -1.04 26.90 -20.36
CA ASN A 338 -2.22 26.08 -20.62
C ASN A 338 -2.02 25.01 -21.70
N GLY A 339 -1.26 25.33 -22.76
CA GLY A 339 -0.94 24.38 -23.82
C GLY A 339 -0.07 23.24 -23.29
N GLY A 340 0.91 23.57 -22.45
CA GLY A 340 1.75 22.61 -21.74
C GLY A 340 0.95 21.65 -20.87
N LEU A 341 0.03 22.18 -20.05
CA LEU A 341 -0.82 21.38 -19.18
C LEU A 341 -1.76 20.44 -19.95
N ALA A 342 -2.29 20.90 -21.09
CA ALA A 342 -3.09 20.06 -21.99
C ALA A 342 -2.25 18.91 -22.58
N ILE A 343 -1.01 19.19 -23.00
CA ILE A 343 -0.08 18.16 -23.49
C ILE A 343 0.21 17.13 -22.39
N VAL A 344 0.52 17.56 -21.17
CA VAL A 344 0.74 16.64 -20.03
C VAL A 344 -0.49 15.76 -19.79
N SER A 345 -1.69 16.34 -19.85
CA SER A 345 -2.94 15.60 -19.68
C SER A 345 -3.13 14.54 -20.77
N ILE A 346 -2.90 14.91 -22.04
CA ILE A 346 -3.02 14.00 -23.19
C ILE A 346 -1.99 12.87 -23.11
N LEU A 347 -0.71 13.20 -22.85
CA LEU A 347 0.35 12.20 -22.72
C LEU A 347 0.14 11.29 -21.51
N GLY A 348 -0.34 11.85 -20.39
CA GLY A 348 -0.69 11.10 -19.19
C GLY A 348 -1.80 10.08 -19.46
N ILE A 349 -2.93 10.53 -20.02
CA ILE A 349 -4.04 9.65 -20.39
C ILE A 349 -3.58 8.60 -21.42
N GLY A 350 -2.82 9.01 -22.44
CA GLY A 350 -2.25 8.10 -23.43
C GLY A 350 -1.37 7.00 -22.80
N SER A 351 -0.51 7.38 -21.85
CA SER A 351 0.34 6.45 -21.11
C SER A 351 -0.49 5.46 -20.28
N LEU A 352 -1.54 5.94 -19.60
CA LEU A 352 -2.46 5.09 -18.83
C LEU A 352 -3.23 4.12 -19.73
N LEU A 353 -3.67 4.58 -20.91
CA LEU A 353 -4.32 3.74 -21.92
C LEU A 353 -3.38 2.66 -22.45
N VAL A 354 -2.13 3.02 -22.76
CA VAL A 354 -1.10 2.05 -23.20
C VAL A 354 -0.88 1.00 -22.11
N ILE A 355 -0.69 1.42 -20.85
CA ILE A 355 -0.52 0.51 -19.71
C ILE A 355 -1.73 -0.41 -19.58
N TRP A 356 -2.95 0.13 -19.71
CA TRP A 356 -4.18 -0.64 -19.66
C TRP A 356 -4.25 -1.67 -20.81
N VAL A 357 -3.97 -1.28 -22.06
CA VAL A 357 -3.94 -2.20 -23.20
C VAL A 357 -2.91 -3.31 -23.00
N LEU A 358 -1.70 -2.97 -22.54
CA LEU A 358 -0.66 -3.95 -22.24
C LEU A 358 -1.09 -4.91 -21.12
N SER A 359 -1.82 -4.42 -20.12
CA SER A 359 -2.33 -5.24 -19.02
C SER A 359 -3.32 -6.31 -19.48
N ARG A 360 -4.03 -6.09 -20.59
CA ARG A 360 -4.99 -7.04 -21.18
C ARG A 360 -4.34 -8.24 -21.87
N ARG A 361 -3.03 -8.18 -22.16
CA ARG A 361 -2.28 -9.30 -22.76
C ARG A 361 -2.18 -10.50 -21.81
N GLU A 362 -2.08 -10.25 -20.51
CA GLU A 362 -2.12 -11.27 -19.46
C GLU A 362 -3.14 -10.88 -18.40
N ILE A 363 -4.32 -11.47 -18.43
CA ILE A 363 -5.35 -11.16 -17.45
C ILE A 363 -5.02 -11.90 -16.15
N VAL A 364 -4.64 -11.15 -15.12
CA VAL A 364 -4.41 -11.66 -13.76
C VAL A 364 -5.54 -11.19 -12.87
N GLY A 365 -6.30 -12.14 -12.32
CA GLY A 365 -7.46 -11.89 -11.48
C GLY A 365 -7.54 -12.88 -10.30
N HIS A 366 -8.59 -12.74 -9.50
CA HIS A 366 -8.81 -13.55 -8.30
C HIS A 366 -8.80 -15.08 -8.52
N SER A 367 -9.08 -15.55 -9.75
CA SER A 367 -9.10 -16.98 -10.09
C SER A 367 -7.72 -17.57 -10.44
N ASN A 368 -6.75 -16.75 -10.85
CA ASN A 368 -5.44 -17.22 -11.31
C ASN A 368 -4.24 -16.52 -10.63
N ALA A 369 -4.49 -15.54 -9.76
CA ALA A 369 -3.44 -14.84 -9.03
C ALA A 369 -2.71 -15.76 -8.04
N ILE A 370 -3.39 -16.79 -7.51
CA ILE A 370 -2.80 -17.77 -6.60
C ILE A 370 -3.32 -19.14 -7.05
N SER A 371 -2.52 -19.83 -7.88
CA SER A 371 -2.84 -21.16 -8.43
C SER A 371 -2.90 -22.27 -7.37
N ASP A 372 -2.36 -22.02 -6.17
CA ASP A 372 -2.13 -23.07 -5.16
C ASP A 372 -3.12 -23.03 -3.97
N VAL A 373 -4.17 -22.18 -4.03
CA VAL A 373 -5.15 -22.06 -2.94
C VAL A 373 -5.90 -23.39 -2.70
N ASP A 374 -6.09 -24.20 -3.74
CA ASP A 374 -6.81 -25.47 -3.63
C ASP A 374 -6.02 -26.54 -2.85
N VAL A 375 -4.68 -26.49 -2.85
CA VAL A 375 -3.84 -27.46 -2.13
C VAL A 375 -3.64 -27.06 -0.66
N SER A 376 -3.52 -25.76 -0.37
CA SER A 376 -3.36 -25.25 1.00
C SER A 376 -4.69 -25.15 1.76
N GLY A 377 -5.79 -24.85 1.06
CA GLY A 377 -7.14 -24.83 1.63
C GLY A 377 -7.58 -26.19 2.17
N ALA A 378 -7.16 -27.28 1.52
CA ALA A 378 -7.39 -28.65 1.99
C ALA A 378 -6.65 -28.93 3.31
N ALA A 379 -5.47 -28.35 3.53
CA ALA A 379 -4.69 -28.51 4.77
C ALA A 379 -5.25 -27.69 5.96
N VAL A 380 -6.09 -26.68 5.69
CA VAL A 380 -6.68 -25.77 6.70
C VAL A 380 -8.19 -25.97 6.85
N ASN A 381 -8.79 -26.90 6.11
CA ASN A 381 -10.21 -27.22 6.24
C ASN A 381 -10.45 -27.95 7.56
N ILE A 382 -10.82 -27.21 8.60
CA ILE A 382 -11.18 -27.77 9.90
C ILE A 382 -12.62 -28.28 9.77
N PRO A 383 -12.87 -29.60 9.72
CA PRO A 383 -14.23 -30.11 9.58
C PRO A 383 -15.07 -29.62 10.76
N THR A 384 -16.23 -29.04 10.45
CA THR A 384 -17.20 -28.57 11.45
C THR A 384 -17.62 -29.70 12.39
N LYS A 385 -18.13 -29.37 13.59
CA LYS A 385 -18.62 -30.37 14.56
C LYS A 385 -19.63 -31.35 13.94
N LYS A 386 -20.45 -30.85 13.00
CA LYS A 386 -21.42 -31.64 12.21
C LYS A 386 -20.72 -32.58 11.21
N GLN A 387 -19.71 -32.11 10.48
CA GLN A 387 -18.93 -32.94 9.56
C GLN A 387 -18.13 -34.01 10.31
N ARG A 388 -17.48 -33.67 11.43
CA ARG A 388 -16.77 -34.65 12.27
C ARG A 388 -17.68 -35.75 12.79
N ARG A 389 -18.88 -35.39 13.26
CA ARG A 389 -19.90 -36.37 13.68
C ARG A 389 -20.33 -37.27 12.52
N LYS A 390 -20.54 -36.71 11.32
CA LYS A 390 -20.91 -37.49 10.13
C LYS A 390 -19.80 -38.45 9.71
N SER A 391 -18.55 -38.00 9.70
CA SER A 391 -17.38 -38.83 9.37
C SER A 391 -17.13 -39.93 10.41
N ALA A 392 -17.30 -39.63 11.69
CA ALA A 392 -17.19 -40.62 12.77
C ALA A 392 -18.28 -41.69 12.69
N ARG A 393 -19.52 -41.28 12.36
CA ARG A 393 -20.66 -42.19 12.17
C ARG A 393 -20.46 -43.11 10.97
N ALA A 394 -19.99 -42.56 9.84
CA ALA A 394 -19.67 -43.33 8.65
C ALA A 394 -18.51 -44.32 8.86
N LYS A 395 -17.50 -43.97 9.68
CA LYS A 395 -16.43 -44.89 10.06
C LYS A 395 -16.92 -46.02 10.95
N ALA A 396 -17.75 -45.71 11.95
CA ALA A 396 -18.34 -46.73 12.82
C ALA A 396 -19.17 -47.74 12.02
N GLU A 397 -19.97 -47.27 11.06
CA GLU A 397 -20.78 -48.12 10.16
C GLU A 397 -19.94 -49.00 9.21
N GLN A 398 -18.70 -48.62 8.91
CA GLN A 398 -17.76 -49.43 8.12
C GLN A 398 -17.02 -50.48 8.95
N GLU A 399 -16.83 -50.25 10.25
CA GLU A 399 -16.20 -51.22 11.17
C GLU A 399 -17.19 -52.28 11.70
N THR A 400 -18.49 -52.11 11.47
CA THR A 400 -19.54 -53.08 11.85
C THR A 400 -19.97 -54.01 10.71
N LYS A 401 -19.34 -53.93 9.54
CA LYS A 401 -19.47 -54.85 8.41
C LYS A 401 -18.16 -55.61 8.24
#